data_AF-A0A1W5Z4F8-F1
#
_entry.id   AF-A0A1W5Z4F8-F1
#
_cell.length_a   1.000
_cell.length_b   1.000
_cell.length_c   1.000
_cell.angle_alpha   90.00
_cell.angle_beta   90.00
_cell.angle_gamma   90.00
#
_symmetry.space_group_name_H-M   'P 1'
#
loop_
_entity.id
_entity.type
_entity.pdbx_description
1 polymer ?
#
loop_
_entity_poly.entity_id
_entity_poly.type
_entity_poly.pdbx_seq_one_letter_code
_entity_poly.pdbx_strand_id
1 'polypeptide(L)' 'MSTALVHRPTEYSALSSQRAIQTPPAEWIADRLLEARATRDRYGARVLDCLLDRALGLTEGDAP' A
#
# COMPACT_ATOMS: atom_id res chain seq x y z
N MET A 1 6.93 -42.09 18.90
CA MET A 1 7.73 -41.34 17.91
C MET A 1 7.26 -39.90 17.93
N SER A 2 8.03 -39.00 18.54
CA SER A 2 7.64 -37.60 18.72
C SER A 2 8.05 -36.79 17.49
N THR A 3 7.08 -36.35 16.69
CA THR A 3 7.33 -35.43 15.59
C THR A 3 7.58 -34.04 16.16
N ALA A 4 8.85 -33.71 16.36
CA ALA A 4 9.26 -32.34 16.68
C ALA A 4 8.79 -31.43 15.54
N LEU A 5 7.84 -30.55 15.84
CA LEU A 5 7.39 -29.49 14.95
C LEU A 5 8.59 -28.57 14.70
N VAL A 6 9.26 -28.77 13.57
CA VAL A 6 10.34 -27.89 13.12
C VAL A 6 9.70 -26.57 12.73
N HIS A 7 9.67 -25.64 13.70
CA HIS A 7 9.14 -24.30 13.53
C HIS A 7 9.98 -23.58 12.46
N ARG A 8 9.46 -23.47 11.24
CA ARG A 8 10.22 -22.85 10.15
C ARG A 8 10.25 -21.33 10.38
N PRO A 9 11.43 -20.71 10.54
CA PRO A 9 11.55 -19.29 10.84
C PRO A 9 10.98 -18.38 9.73
N THR A 10 10.78 -18.93 8.52
CA THR A 10 10.20 -18.24 7.38
C THR A 10 8.71 -17.92 7.54
N GLU A 11 7.95 -18.73 8.29
CA GLU A 11 6.51 -18.50 8.50
C GLU A 11 6.28 -17.37 9.53
N TYR A 12 7.14 -17.28 10.55
CA TYR A 12 7.09 -16.19 11.53
C TYR A 12 7.42 -14.83 10.91
N SER A 13 8.37 -14.79 9.96
CA SER A 13 8.69 -13.57 9.21
C SER A 13 7.56 -13.13 8.28
N ALA A 14 6.81 -14.06 7.70
CA ALA A 14 5.65 -13.73 6.86
C ALA A 14 4.49 -13.13 7.68
N LEU A 15 4.29 -13.62 8.91
CA LEU A 15 3.28 -13.10 9.83
C LEU A 15 3.70 -11.77 10.47
N SER A 16 4.98 -11.57 10.83
CA SER A 16 5.45 -10.27 11.35
C SER A 16 5.58 -9.19 10.27
N SER A 17 5.67 -9.60 9.00
CA SER A 17 5.63 -8.70 7.84
C SER A 17 4.23 -8.22 7.47
N GLN A 18 3.18 -8.64 8.20
CA GLN A 18 1.93 -7.87 8.30
C GLN A 18 2.13 -6.57 9.10
N ARG A 19 3.27 -5.89 8.88
CA ARG A 19 3.35 -4.45 9.13
C ARG A 19 2.19 -3.87 8.36
N ALA A 20 1.21 -3.38 9.10
CA ALA A 20 0.18 -2.50 8.60
C ALA A 20 0.81 -1.65 7.52
N ILE A 21 0.41 -1.86 6.26
CA ILE A 21 0.74 -0.96 5.18
C ILE A 21 0.02 0.32 5.61
N GLN A 22 0.71 1.13 6.41
CA GLN A 22 0.22 2.43 6.84
C GLN A 22 0.14 3.20 5.55
N THR A 23 -1.06 3.31 5.01
CA THR A 23 -1.34 4.10 3.83
C THR A 23 -0.76 5.48 4.13
N PRO A 24 0.16 6.01 3.31
CA PRO A 24 0.72 7.33 3.56
C PRO A 24 -0.42 8.36 3.66
N PRO A 25 -0.26 9.42 4.46
CA PRO A 25 -1.30 10.43 4.61
C PRO A 25 -1.67 11.04 3.25
N ALA A 26 -2.95 11.36 3.05
CA ALA A 26 -3.46 11.89 1.79
C ALA A 26 -2.72 13.15 1.32
N GLU A 27 -2.34 14.03 2.27
CA GLU A 27 -1.54 15.23 2.00
C GLU A 27 -0.20 14.88 1.34
N TRP A 28 0.50 13.87 1.86
CA TRP A 28 1.78 13.42 1.28
C TRP A 28 1.62 12.86 -0.13
N ILE A 29 0.53 12.12 -0.38
CA ILE A 29 0.24 11.56 -1.70
C ILE A 29 -0.04 12.69 -2.70
N ALA A 30 -0.79 13.72 -2.28
CA ALA A 30 -1.10 14.88 -3.11
C ALA A 30 0.16 15.68 -3.48
N ASP A 31 1.07 15.90 -2.52
CA ASP A 31 2.35 16.58 -2.79
C ASP A 31 3.18 15.80 -3.82
N ARG A 32 3.29 14.47 -3.66
CA ARG A 32 4.00 13.63 -4.62
C ARG A 32 3.33 13.59 -5.99
N LEU A 33 2.00 13.66 -6.04
CA LEU A 33 1.25 13.73 -7.30
C LEU A 33 1.59 15.02 -8.06
N LEU A 34 1.70 16.15 -7.36
CA LEU A 34 2.12 17.42 -7.95
C LEU A 34 3.54 17.34 -8.51
N GLU A 35 4.48 16.76 -7.77
CA GLU A 35 5.86 16.53 -8.24
C GLU A 35 5.90 15.61 -9.47
N ALA A 36 5.14 14.51 -9.47
CA ALA A 36 5.06 13.57 -10.59
C ALA A 36 4.50 14.24 -11.86
N ARG A 37 3.48 15.09 -11.71
CA ARG A 37 2.92 15.87 -12.82
C ARG A 37 3.91 16.91 -13.33
N ALA A 38 4.63 17.60 -12.44
CA ALA A 38 5.64 18.60 -12.79
C ALA A 38 6.82 17.96 -13.57
N THR A 39 7.23 16.75 -13.17
CA THR A 39 8.31 15.99 -13.82
C THR A 39 7.85 15.22 -15.07
N ARG A 40 6.57 15.31 -15.45
CA ARG A 40 5.95 14.56 -16.55
C ARG A 40 6.03 13.03 -16.40
N ASP A 41 6.16 12.54 -15.17
CA ASP A 41 6.05 11.11 -14.90
C ASP A 41 4.58 10.68 -14.95
N ARG A 42 4.17 10.16 -16.11
CA ARG A 42 2.80 9.67 -16.32
C ARG A 42 2.48 8.46 -15.46
N TYR A 43 3.46 7.60 -15.18
CA TYR A 43 3.22 6.37 -14.44
C TYR A 43 3.11 6.66 -12.95
N GLY A 44 4.06 7.43 -12.39
CA GLY A 44 4.02 7.89 -11.01
C GLY A 44 2.76 8.69 -10.71
N ALA A 45 2.38 9.62 -11.58
CA ALA A 45 1.16 10.40 -11.42
C ALA A 45 -0.09 9.50 -11.36
N ARG A 46 -0.21 8.48 -12.24
CA ARG A 46 -1.36 7.56 -12.24
C ARG A 46 -1.45 6.71 -10.97
N VAL A 47 -0.31 6.21 -10.49
CA VAL A 47 -0.26 5.40 -9.26
C VAL A 47 -0.65 6.25 -8.05
N LEU A 48 -0.12 7.47 -7.96
CA LEU A 48 -0.43 8.39 -6.87
C LEU A 48 -1.88 8.87 -6.90
N ASP A 49 -2.48 9.04 -8.08
CA ASP A 49 -3.91 9.35 -8.26
C ASP A 49 -4.78 8.25 -7.62
N CYS A 50 -4.52 6.98 -7.96
CA CYS A 50 -5.27 5.85 -7.39
C CYS A 50 -5.05 5.69 -5.89
N LEU A 51 -3.85 6.00 -5.39
CA LEU A 51 -3.56 5.98 -3.95
C LEU A 51 -4.28 7.11 -3.22
N LEU A 52 -4.39 8.29 -3.85
CA LEU A 52 -5.10 9.44 -3.31
C LEU A 52 -6.60 9.16 -3.22
N ASP A 53 -7.19 8.57 -4.27
CA ASP A 53 -8.61 8.19 -4.25
C ASP A 53 -8.92 7.20 -3.12
N ARG A 54 -8.02 6.23 -2.87
CA ARG A 54 -8.15 5.29 -1.74
C ARG A 54 -7.98 5.96 -0.39
N ALA A 55 -7.02 6.88 -0.27
CA ALA A 55 -6.78 7.61 0.97
C ALA A 55 -7.94 8.57 1.32
N LEU A 56 -8.64 9.08 0.32
CA LEU A 56 -9.81 9.94 0.46
C LEU A 56 -11.13 9.16 0.55
N GLY A 57 -11.11 7.83 0.45
CA GLY A 57 -12.32 7.01 0.46
C GLY A 57 -13.20 7.15 -0.78
N LEU A 58 -12.69 7.75 -1.86
CA LEU A 58 -13.43 7.98 -3.11
C LEU A 58 -13.59 6.71 -3.96
N THR A 59 -12.81 5.67 -3.69
CA THR A 59 -12.93 4.35 -4.33
C THR A 59 -14.00 3.45 -3.71
N GLU A 60 -14.76 3.90 -2.71
CA GLU A 60 -15.98 3.20 -2.27
C GLU A 60 -17.11 3.45 -3.26
N GLY A 61 -16.94 2.91 -4.47
CA GLY A 61 -18.05 2.69 -5.39
C GLY A 61 -18.93 1.58 -4.83
N ASP A 62 -20.06 1.99 -4.25
CA ASP A 62 -21.38 1.49 -4.60
C ASP A 62 -21.33 0.50 -5.77
N ALA A 63 -21.31 -0.80 -5.45
CA ALA A 63 -21.58 -1.85 -6.42
C ALA A 63 -23.07 -2.19 -6.26
N PRO A 64 -23.92 -2.00 -7.29
CA PRO A 64 -25.31 -2.45 -7.27
C PRO A 64 -25.42 -3.98 -7.21
#